data_AF-A0A1U8DK12-F1
#
_entry.id   AF-A0A1U8DK12-F1
#
_cell.length_a   1.000
_cell.length_b   1.000
_cell.length_c   1.000
_cell.angle_alpha   90.00
_cell.angle_beta   90.00
_cell.angle_gamma   90.00
#
_symmetry.space_group_name_H-M   'P 1'
#
loop_
_entity.id
_entity.type
_entity.pdbx_description
1 polymer ?
#
loop_
_entity_poly.entity_id
_entity_poly.type
_entity_poly.pdbx_seq_one_letter_code
_entity_poly.pdbx_strand_id
1 'polypeptide(L)'
;MFSVMRKLPVNVLTASSWCNGYVHCRRTRVMVIKGLKAQACSQKNYCSLPEDVKSLRSIITPHISKIRNIGIMAHIDAGKTTTTERMLYYSGYTRALGDVDDGDTVTDFMTQERERGITIQSAAVTFEWKDCRINLIDTPGHVDFTVEVERCLRVLDGAVAVFDASAGVEAQTLTVWRQADKHRIPRICFLNKMDKNEADFAYAIESIKQKLKTKPLLLQLPIGEAKTFKGLIDLVTKEQIIWKPTSSSDDGKVFEQKPLTETDDPVLLKEAKDARNALIEQVADLDDEFAELVLGEFSENFDLLPADKLQSAIRRVTLAQKAVPVLCGSALKNKGVQPLLDAVVMYLPAPDECSYDFLQWYKDDLCALAFKVLHDKQRGPLVFIRIYSGSVKPQSVVYNINKNCTERMSRLILPFADQQVEIPSLTAGNIAITVGLKQSATGDTIVSSKSSAVAAARQAGRNVGRKQSRNSEVASLLLAGVEIPEPVFFCTIEPPSLTKQSDLDNALTCLQREDPSLKVKIDPDTGQFVLLTRISFVAWENFTLKLFMTGSNVNMELRPIWDLFR
;
A
#
# COMPACT_ATOMS: atom_id res chain seq x y z
N MET A 1 48.18 -20.10 -13.61
CA MET A 1 48.90 -19.92 -14.90
C MET A 1 49.19 -21.30 -15.48
N PHE A 2 48.93 -21.52 -16.78
CA PHE A 2 49.52 -22.49 -17.75
C PHE A 2 50.06 -23.86 -17.23
N SER A 3 49.81 -25.05 -17.84
CA SER A 3 49.61 -25.43 -19.26
C SER A 3 49.32 -26.97 -19.35
N VAL A 4 48.90 -27.65 -20.45
CA VAL A 4 48.10 -27.32 -21.66
C VAL A 4 47.77 -28.61 -22.46
N MET A 5 46.53 -28.79 -22.99
CA MET A 5 46.14 -29.72 -24.09
C MET A 5 46.33 -31.27 -23.87
N ARG A 6 45.74 -32.22 -24.63
CA ARG A 6 44.61 -32.35 -25.60
C ARG A 6 44.38 -33.87 -25.85
N LYS A 7 43.16 -34.27 -26.24
CA LYS A 7 42.81 -35.15 -27.41
C LYS A 7 41.62 -36.11 -27.17
N LEU A 8 40.52 -35.85 -27.88
CA LEU A 8 39.58 -36.81 -28.49
C LEU A 8 40.31 -37.62 -29.61
N PRO A 9 39.76 -38.70 -30.26
CA PRO A 9 38.33 -38.88 -30.56
C PRO A 9 37.75 -40.32 -30.82
N VAL A 10 36.45 -40.33 -31.21
CA VAL A 10 35.82 -41.14 -32.30
C VAL A 10 35.18 -42.55 -32.04
N ASN A 11 33.92 -42.65 -32.52
CA ASN A 11 33.09 -43.80 -32.95
C ASN A 11 32.75 -44.99 -32.04
N VAL A 12 31.43 -45.19 -31.80
CA VAL A 12 30.73 -46.48 -32.03
C VAL A 12 29.28 -46.25 -32.56
N LEU A 13 29.07 -46.68 -33.80
CA LEU A 13 27.91 -47.31 -34.47
C LEU A 13 26.44 -46.85 -34.29
N THR A 14 25.74 -46.98 -35.42
CA THR A 14 24.34 -46.65 -35.71
C THR A 14 23.42 -47.89 -35.76
N ALA A 15 22.10 -47.60 -35.72
CA ALA A 15 21.00 -48.33 -36.34
C ALA A 15 20.48 -49.65 -35.70
N SER A 16 19.20 -49.64 -35.33
CA SER A 16 18.19 -50.37 -36.13
C SER A 16 16.78 -49.78 -35.93
N SER A 17 16.03 -49.68 -37.02
CA SER A 17 14.65 -49.19 -37.06
C SER A 17 13.77 -50.25 -37.73
N TRP A 18 12.81 -50.83 -37.02
CA TRP A 18 11.79 -51.72 -37.58
C TRP A 18 10.39 -51.26 -37.16
N CYS A 19 9.41 -51.53 -38.03
CA CYS A 19 8.26 -50.63 -38.23
C CYS A 19 6.91 -51.14 -37.68
N ASN A 20 5.96 -50.21 -37.66
CA ASN A 20 4.51 -50.38 -37.89
C ASN A 20 3.64 -51.14 -36.87
N GLY A 21 2.42 -50.60 -36.68
CA GLY A 21 1.24 -51.39 -36.33
C GLY A 21 0.27 -50.71 -35.35
N TYR A 22 -0.79 -50.07 -35.87
CA TYR A 22 -1.94 -49.68 -35.07
C TYR A 22 -2.66 -50.90 -34.47
N VAL A 23 -3.38 -50.74 -33.35
CA VAL A 23 -4.83 -51.08 -33.23
C VAL A 23 -5.44 -50.70 -31.87
N HIS A 24 -6.41 -49.78 -31.95
CA HIS A 24 -7.74 -49.74 -31.33
C HIS A 24 -8.03 -50.03 -29.82
N CYS A 25 -9.00 -49.28 -29.31
CA CYS A 25 -9.55 -49.32 -27.95
C CYS A 25 -10.61 -50.42 -27.75
N ARG A 26 -10.74 -50.97 -26.54
CA ARG A 26 -12.04 -51.43 -25.98
C ARG A 26 -12.09 -51.37 -24.45
N ARG A 27 -13.28 -51.07 -23.92
CA ARG A 27 -13.63 -51.00 -22.49
C ARG A 27 -13.87 -52.38 -21.89
N THR A 28 -13.54 -52.53 -20.60
CA THR A 28 -14.30 -53.39 -19.68
C THR A 28 -14.46 -52.69 -18.31
N ARG A 29 -15.57 -52.95 -17.61
CA ARG A 29 -15.98 -52.34 -16.33
C ARG A 29 -15.55 -53.19 -15.12
N VAL A 30 -15.94 -52.71 -13.92
CA VAL A 30 -16.06 -53.43 -12.60
C VAL A 30 -14.84 -53.17 -11.67
N MET A 31 -14.96 -52.84 -10.38
CA MET A 31 -16.12 -52.79 -9.45
C MET A 31 -16.09 -51.52 -8.56
N VAL A 32 -17.23 -51.13 -7.98
CA VAL A 32 -17.32 -50.07 -6.97
C VAL A 32 -17.04 -50.63 -5.57
N ILE A 33 -16.09 -50.05 -4.85
CA ILE A 33 -16.01 -50.16 -3.38
C ILE A 33 -16.32 -48.79 -2.79
N LYS A 34 -17.42 -48.70 -2.03
CA LYS A 34 -17.75 -47.52 -1.22
C LYS A 34 -17.00 -47.60 0.11
N GLY A 35 -16.51 -46.46 0.58
CA GLY A 35 -16.24 -46.25 2.01
C GLY A 35 -14.78 -46.06 2.38
N LEU A 36 -14.28 -44.83 2.21
CA LEU A 36 -13.38 -44.11 3.13
C LEU A 36 -13.07 -42.73 2.49
N LYS A 37 -13.73 -41.67 2.98
CA LYS A 37 -13.31 -40.30 2.66
C LYS A 37 -12.04 -40.01 3.46
N ALA A 38 -10.88 -40.13 2.84
CA ALA A 38 -9.68 -39.51 3.38
C ALA A 38 -9.89 -37.98 3.38
N GLN A 39 -9.78 -37.33 4.55
CA GLN A 39 -9.70 -35.87 4.62
C GLN A 39 -8.43 -35.42 3.90
N ALA A 40 -8.60 -34.78 2.75
CA ALA A 40 -7.48 -34.21 2.00
C ALA A 40 -6.98 -32.97 2.74
N CYS A 41 -5.88 -33.11 3.49
CA CYS A 41 -5.14 -31.96 3.99
C CYS A 41 -4.51 -31.24 2.80
N SER A 42 -4.87 -29.97 2.57
CA SER A 42 -4.33 -29.20 1.45
C SER A 42 -3.10 -28.41 1.89
N GLN A 43 -1.90 -28.88 1.51
CA GLN A 43 -0.75 -27.99 1.42
C GLN A 43 -1.00 -27.00 0.27
N LYS A 44 -1.29 -25.74 0.61
CA LYS A 44 -1.29 -24.63 -0.35
C LYS A 44 0.08 -23.97 -0.32
N ASN A 45 0.83 -24.10 -1.41
CA ASN A 45 2.04 -23.32 -1.61
C ASN A 45 1.66 -22.00 -2.29
N TYR A 46 2.05 -20.85 -1.71
CA TYR A 46 1.86 -19.55 -2.36
C TYR A 46 2.90 -19.24 -3.45
N CYS A 47 3.83 -20.16 -3.74
CA CYS A 47 4.69 -20.04 -4.91
C CYS A 47 3.88 -20.10 -6.21
N SER A 48 3.93 -19.02 -7.00
CA SER A 48 3.98 -19.15 -8.46
C SER A 48 5.07 -20.16 -8.83
N LEU A 49 4.86 -20.93 -9.91
CA LEU A 49 5.81 -21.96 -10.36
C LEU A 49 7.23 -21.39 -10.49
N PRO A 50 8.30 -22.10 -10.05
CA PRO A 50 9.64 -21.52 -9.92
C PRO A 50 10.31 -21.00 -11.20
N GLU A 51 9.76 -21.29 -12.37
CA GLU A 51 10.39 -21.02 -13.68
C GLU A 51 9.73 -19.86 -14.46
N ASP A 52 8.49 -19.48 -14.11
CA ASP A 52 7.78 -18.37 -14.78
C ASP A 52 7.87 -17.08 -13.97
N VAL A 53 8.90 -16.27 -14.28
CA VAL A 53 8.80 -14.82 -14.05
C VAL A 53 7.63 -14.34 -14.91
N LYS A 54 6.46 -14.11 -14.30
CA LYS A 54 5.26 -13.57 -14.94
C LYS A 54 5.67 -12.47 -15.90
N SER A 55 5.54 -12.71 -17.21
CA SER A 55 6.08 -11.77 -18.18
C SER A 55 5.36 -10.42 -18.01
N LEU A 56 6.13 -9.34 -17.80
CA LEU A 56 5.62 -7.98 -17.57
C LEU A 56 4.61 -7.49 -18.65
N ARG A 57 4.53 -8.19 -19.78
CA ARG A 57 3.67 -7.90 -20.92
C ARG A 57 2.22 -8.40 -20.78
N SER A 58 1.94 -9.45 -20.02
CA SER A 58 0.62 -10.09 -20.04
C SER A 58 -0.45 -9.35 -19.22
N ILE A 59 -0.06 -8.42 -18.33
CA ILE A 59 -0.97 -7.76 -17.37
C ILE A 59 -0.69 -6.24 -17.30
N ILE A 60 -0.33 -5.59 -18.42
CA ILE A 60 0.00 -4.15 -18.42
C ILE A 60 -1.18 -3.30 -17.89
N THR A 61 -2.41 -3.69 -18.23
CA THR A 61 -3.64 -2.98 -17.82
C THR A 61 -4.70 -3.95 -17.28
N PRO A 62 -4.71 -4.29 -15.98
CA PRO A 62 -5.82 -5.02 -15.38
C PRO A 62 -7.10 -4.18 -15.41
N HIS A 63 -8.27 -4.84 -15.39
CA HIS A 63 -9.55 -4.15 -15.23
C HIS A 63 -9.58 -3.39 -13.89
N ILE A 64 -10.25 -2.24 -13.84
CA ILE A 64 -10.24 -1.33 -12.69
C ILE A 64 -10.65 -2.03 -11.38
N SER A 65 -11.70 -2.87 -11.43
CA SER A 65 -12.15 -3.70 -10.30
C SER A 65 -11.12 -4.70 -9.73
N LYS A 66 -10.05 -5.00 -10.49
CA LYS A 66 -8.92 -5.85 -10.07
C LYS A 66 -7.73 -5.05 -9.53
N ILE A 67 -7.87 -3.75 -9.33
CA ILE A 67 -6.82 -2.92 -8.72
C ILE A 67 -7.17 -2.69 -7.24
N ARG A 68 -6.16 -2.63 -6.38
CA ARG A 68 -6.25 -2.14 -5.00
C ARG A 68 -5.17 -1.10 -4.79
N ASN A 69 -5.52 0.14 -4.47
CA ASN A 69 -4.54 1.15 -4.09
C ASN A 69 -4.59 1.30 -2.58
N ILE A 70 -3.58 0.74 -1.91
CA ILE A 70 -3.54 0.63 -0.45
C ILE A 70 -2.34 1.34 0.13
N GLY A 71 -2.46 1.80 1.37
CA GLY A 71 -1.30 2.20 2.16
C GLY A 71 -1.29 1.52 3.50
N ILE A 72 -0.10 1.38 4.08
CA ILE A 72 0.07 0.82 5.41
C ILE A 72 0.27 1.98 6.38
N MET A 73 -0.66 2.09 7.34
CA MET A 73 -0.70 3.09 8.41
C MET A 73 -0.24 2.43 9.71
N ALA A 74 0.64 3.08 10.47
CA ALA A 74 1.21 2.50 11.69
C ALA A 74 1.70 3.60 12.64
N HIS A 75 1.86 3.27 13.92
CA HIS A 75 2.78 4.00 14.79
C HIS A 75 4.24 3.53 14.54
N ILE A 76 5.18 4.27 15.14
CA ILE A 76 6.62 3.92 15.14
C ILE A 76 6.77 2.48 15.68
N ASP A 77 7.69 1.72 15.12
CA ASP A 77 7.98 0.34 15.50
C ASP A 77 6.84 -0.69 15.39
N ALA A 78 5.60 -0.37 14.98
CA ALA A 78 4.53 -1.38 14.85
C ALA A 78 4.83 -2.50 13.81
N GLY A 79 5.96 -2.41 13.10
CA GLY A 79 6.40 -3.37 12.09
C GLY A 79 5.79 -3.11 10.71
N LYS A 80 5.52 -1.84 10.39
CA LYS A 80 5.04 -1.37 9.09
C LYS A 80 5.92 -1.87 7.94
N THR A 81 7.18 -1.44 7.91
CA THR A 81 8.15 -1.81 6.86
C THR A 81 8.35 -3.32 6.81
N THR A 82 8.50 -3.99 7.96
CA THR A 82 8.58 -5.46 8.02
C THR A 82 7.38 -6.11 7.34
N THR A 83 6.16 -5.60 7.58
CA THR A 83 4.94 -6.11 6.93
C THR A 83 4.97 -5.86 5.42
N THR A 84 5.40 -4.68 4.98
CA THR A 84 5.63 -4.35 3.56
C THR A 84 6.58 -5.34 2.90
N GLU A 85 7.77 -5.58 3.48
CA GLU A 85 8.78 -6.50 2.95
C GLU A 85 8.24 -7.93 2.81
N ARG A 86 7.47 -8.40 3.79
CA ARG A 86 6.83 -9.73 3.69
C ARG A 86 5.72 -9.76 2.64
N MET A 87 4.97 -8.67 2.43
CA MET A 87 4.02 -8.59 1.31
C MET A 87 4.72 -8.68 -0.04
N LEU A 88 5.82 -7.94 -0.24
CA LEU A 88 6.62 -7.99 -1.46
C LEU A 88 7.20 -9.39 -1.69
N TYR A 89 7.77 -10.01 -0.66
CA TYR A 89 8.32 -11.36 -0.74
C TYR A 89 7.28 -12.42 -1.13
N TYR A 90 6.11 -12.43 -0.47
CA TYR A 90 5.08 -13.42 -0.78
C TYR A 90 4.43 -13.21 -2.15
N SER A 91 4.36 -11.97 -2.65
CA SER A 91 3.93 -11.70 -4.02
C SER A 91 4.89 -12.23 -5.10
N GLY A 92 6.08 -12.70 -4.72
CA GLY A 92 7.15 -13.11 -5.63
C GLY A 92 7.96 -11.95 -6.20
N TYR A 93 7.79 -10.73 -5.67
CA TYR A 93 8.54 -9.54 -6.08
C TYR A 93 10.02 -9.67 -5.69
N THR A 94 10.30 -9.86 -4.40
CA THR A 94 11.68 -10.11 -3.91
C THR A 94 11.98 -11.61 -3.83
N ARG A 95 13.23 -11.98 -4.14
CA ARG A 95 13.73 -13.36 -3.96
C ARG A 95 14.27 -13.64 -2.56
N ALA A 96 14.59 -12.59 -1.82
CA ALA A 96 15.09 -12.62 -0.44
C ALA A 96 14.15 -11.82 0.47
N LEU A 97 14.15 -12.18 1.75
CA LEU A 97 13.43 -11.45 2.80
C LEU A 97 14.29 -10.26 3.22
N GLY A 98 13.81 -9.04 3.00
CA GLY A 98 14.44 -7.85 3.57
C GLY A 98 14.28 -7.79 5.09
N ASP A 99 15.32 -7.34 5.78
CA ASP A 99 15.26 -7.00 7.20
C ASP A 99 15.53 -5.50 7.41
N VAL A 100 14.83 -4.93 8.40
CA VAL A 100 14.95 -3.53 8.79
C VAL A 100 16.26 -3.32 9.54
N ASP A 101 16.62 -4.27 10.41
CA ASP A 101 17.81 -4.17 11.26
C ASP A 101 19.12 -4.27 10.45
N ASP A 102 19.11 -5.05 9.35
CA ASP A 102 20.23 -5.15 8.39
C ASP A 102 20.23 -4.01 7.36
N GLY A 103 19.17 -3.20 7.28
CA GLY A 103 19.02 -2.12 6.31
C GLY A 103 18.82 -2.59 4.86
N ASP A 104 18.39 -3.83 4.65
CA ASP A 104 18.24 -4.48 3.33
C ASP A 104 16.82 -4.36 2.74
N THR A 105 15.97 -3.50 3.31
CA THR A 105 14.59 -3.30 2.86
C THR A 105 14.50 -2.58 1.51
N VAL A 106 13.41 -2.88 0.79
CA VAL A 106 13.08 -2.31 -0.52
C VAL A 106 12.46 -0.92 -0.36
N THR A 107 11.69 -0.67 0.69
CA THR A 107 10.98 0.62 0.85
C THR A 107 11.79 1.72 1.55
N ASP A 108 12.69 1.39 2.49
CA ASP A 108 13.57 2.38 3.12
C ASP A 108 14.87 2.51 2.30
N PHE A 109 14.80 3.31 1.23
CA PHE A 109 15.89 3.47 0.25
C PHE A 109 16.92 4.54 0.65
N MET A 110 16.60 5.42 1.60
CA MET A 110 17.56 6.41 2.09
C MET A 110 18.46 5.82 3.18
N THR A 111 19.74 6.19 3.20
CA THR A 111 20.66 5.75 4.26
C THR A 111 20.19 6.20 5.64
N GLN A 112 19.57 7.37 5.73
CA GLN A 112 18.99 7.91 6.98
C GLN A 112 17.80 7.09 7.50
N GLU A 113 17.00 6.50 6.62
CA GLU A 113 15.86 5.67 7.01
C GLU A 113 16.37 4.36 7.63
N ARG A 114 17.43 3.79 7.03
CA ARG A 114 18.14 2.59 7.52
C ARG A 114 18.88 2.86 8.84
N GLU A 115 19.63 3.96 8.93
CA GLU A 115 20.37 4.36 10.14
C GLU A 115 19.46 4.67 11.34
N ARG A 116 18.25 5.21 11.10
CA ARG A 116 17.29 5.58 12.15
C ARG A 116 16.17 4.56 12.37
N GLY A 117 16.08 3.50 11.55
CA GLY A 117 15.01 2.49 11.61
C GLY A 117 13.60 3.01 11.31
N ILE A 118 13.46 4.16 10.64
CA ILE A 118 12.17 4.83 10.39
C ILE A 118 11.98 5.23 8.93
N THR A 119 10.79 4.97 8.40
CA THR A 119 10.37 5.46 7.08
C THR A 119 10.08 6.96 7.14
N ILE A 120 10.80 7.74 6.32
CA ILE A 120 10.72 9.21 6.24
C ILE A 120 9.91 9.62 5.01
N GLN A 121 10.15 8.97 3.87
CA GLN A 121 9.44 9.23 2.63
C GLN A 121 8.48 8.11 2.26
N SER A 122 7.38 8.44 1.58
CA SER A 122 6.49 7.40 1.08
C SER A 122 7.11 6.59 -0.06
N ALA A 123 7.17 5.27 0.06
CA ALA A 123 7.59 4.39 -1.04
C ALA A 123 6.34 3.92 -1.80
N ALA A 124 6.33 4.03 -3.13
CA ALA A 124 5.25 3.48 -3.96
C ALA A 124 5.76 2.24 -4.70
N VAL A 125 5.06 1.11 -4.55
CA VAL A 125 5.42 -0.17 -5.16
C VAL A 125 4.18 -0.87 -5.72
N THR A 126 4.26 -1.34 -6.96
CA THR A 126 3.22 -2.13 -7.62
C THR A 126 3.61 -3.61 -7.65
N PHE A 127 2.75 -4.49 -7.15
CA PHE A 127 2.91 -5.96 -7.23
C PHE A 127 1.56 -6.64 -7.48
N GLU A 128 1.56 -7.98 -7.60
CA GLU A 128 0.35 -8.77 -7.88
C GLU A 128 0.06 -9.79 -6.79
N TRP A 129 -1.23 -9.96 -6.47
CA TRP A 129 -1.73 -11.01 -5.58
C TRP A 129 -3.08 -11.51 -6.07
N LYS A 130 -3.24 -12.84 -6.23
CA LYS A 130 -4.49 -13.49 -6.68
C LYS A 130 -5.21 -12.76 -7.83
N ASP A 131 -4.48 -12.57 -8.93
CA ASP A 131 -4.91 -11.87 -10.16
C ASP A 131 -5.41 -10.44 -9.98
N CYS A 132 -5.08 -9.80 -8.86
CA CYS A 132 -5.31 -8.40 -8.57
C CYS A 132 -3.96 -7.65 -8.52
N ARG A 133 -3.94 -6.42 -9.04
CA ARG A 133 -2.80 -5.50 -8.92
C ARG A 133 -2.93 -4.72 -7.62
N ILE A 134 -1.93 -4.83 -6.76
CA ILE A 134 -1.81 -4.04 -5.54
C ILE A 134 -0.80 -2.93 -5.82
N ASN A 135 -1.25 -1.68 -5.75
CA ASN A 135 -0.40 -0.50 -5.70
C ASN A 135 -0.29 -0.08 -4.24
N LEU A 136 0.84 -0.39 -3.61
CA LEU A 136 1.12 -0.08 -2.22
C LEU A 136 1.84 1.26 -2.11
N ILE A 137 1.36 2.13 -1.21
CA ILE A 137 2.10 3.29 -0.70
C ILE A 137 2.47 3.03 0.75
N ASP A 138 3.74 2.81 1.01
CA ASP A 138 4.25 2.73 2.39
C ASP A 138 4.26 4.15 2.98
N THR A 139 3.57 4.38 4.12
CA THR A 139 3.38 5.74 4.67
C THR A 139 4.22 5.98 5.92
N PRO A 140 4.73 7.20 6.18
CA PRO A 140 5.50 7.47 7.40
C PRO A 140 4.68 7.23 8.68
N GLY A 141 5.27 6.54 9.66
CA GLY A 141 4.62 6.28 10.97
C GLY A 141 4.83 7.39 12.02
N HIS A 142 5.63 8.42 11.71
CA HIS A 142 5.98 9.50 12.63
C HIS A 142 5.10 10.75 12.41
N VAL A 143 4.66 11.38 13.51
CA VAL A 143 3.75 12.55 13.49
C VAL A 143 4.33 13.79 12.80
N ASP A 144 5.66 13.89 12.74
CA ASP A 144 6.36 15.00 12.06
C ASP A 144 6.16 14.99 10.54
N PHE A 145 5.79 13.85 9.96
CA PHE A 145 5.51 13.68 8.53
C PHE A 145 4.01 13.69 8.21
N THR A 146 3.18 14.28 9.07
CA THR A 146 1.72 14.34 8.91
C THR A 146 1.23 14.89 7.57
N VAL A 147 2.00 15.79 6.92
CA VAL A 147 1.70 16.32 5.57
C VAL A 147 1.91 15.25 4.49
N GLU A 148 2.96 14.42 4.60
CA GLU A 148 3.21 13.30 3.69
C GLU A 148 2.15 12.21 3.90
N VAL A 149 1.74 11.94 5.15
CA VAL A 149 0.65 11.01 5.47
C VAL A 149 -0.68 11.48 4.86
N GLU A 150 -1.09 12.74 5.06
CA GLU A 150 -2.34 13.28 4.51
C GLU A 150 -2.36 13.24 2.96
N ARG A 151 -1.23 13.59 2.35
CA ARG A 151 -0.98 13.46 0.91
C ARG A 151 -1.11 12.02 0.40
N CYS A 152 -0.56 11.05 1.12
CA CYS A 152 -0.68 9.63 0.77
C CYS A 152 -2.12 9.15 0.90
N LEU A 153 -2.76 9.36 2.06
CA LEU A 153 -4.12 8.93 2.35
C LEU A 153 -5.12 9.35 1.26
N ARG A 154 -5.01 10.59 0.77
CA ARG A 154 -5.86 11.14 -0.29
C ARG A 154 -5.78 10.40 -1.65
N VAL A 155 -4.70 9.68 -1.92
CA VAL A 155 -4.45 8.92 -3.16
C VAL A 155 -4.99 7.49 -3.09
N LEU A 156 -5.18 6.99 -1.87
CA LEU A 156 -5.50 5.61 -1.57
C LEU A 156 -7.00 5.35 -1.66
N ASP A 157 -7.33 4.13 -2.06
CA ASP A 157 -8.71 3.63 -2.06
C ASP A 157 -9.02 2.95 -0.72
N GLY A 158 -8.05 2.26 -0.12
CA GLY A 158 -8.15 1.62 1.20
C GLY A 158 -6.84 1.68 1.97
N ALA A 159 -6.84 1.21 3.22
CA ALA A 159 -5.61 1.14 4.02
C ALA A 159 -5.56 -0.05 4.98
N VAL A 160 -4.33 -0.42 5.35
CA VAL A 160 -4.01 -1.44 6.35
C VAL A 160 -3.45 -0.74 7.58
N ALA A 161 -4.21 -0.73 8.68
CA ALA A 161 -3.76 -0.18 9.96
C ALA A 161 -3.02 -1.27 10.76
N VAL A 162 -1.72 -1.12 10.94
CA VAL A 162 -0.86 -2.06 11.67
C VAL A 162 -0.68 -1.57 13.10
N PHE A 163 -0.93 -2.46 14.07
CA PHE A 163 -0.79 -2.22 15.49
C PHE A 163 0.17 -3.24 16.10
N ASP A 164 1.00 -2.82 17.05
CA ASP A 164 1.75 -3.76 17.89
C ASP A 164 0.81 -4.40 18.92
N ALA A 165 0.69 -5.73 18.91
CA ALA A 165 -0.19 -6.46 19.82
C ALA A 165 0.13 -6.26 21.32
N SER A 166 1.34 -5.80 21.68
CA SER A 166 1.65 -5.47 23.07
C SER A 166 1.25 -4.04 23.49
N ALA A 167 1.14 -3.11 22.54
CA ALA A 167 0.83 -1.70 22.82
C ALA A 167 -0.62 -1.32 22.50
N GLY A 168 -1.25 -2.02 21.55
CA GLY A 168 -2.57 -1.69 21.02
C GLY A 168 -2.55 -0.34 20.30
N VAL A 169 -3.52 0.53 20.62
CA VAL A 169 -3.65 1.85 19.99
C VAL A 169 -2.84 2.92 20.72
N GLU A 170 -1.89 3.53 20.02
CA GLU A 170 -1.08 4.65 20.52
C GLU A 170 -1.61 6.04 20.14
N ALA A 171 -1.06 7.09 20.75
CA ALA A 171 -1.45 8.48 20.51
C ALA A 171 -1.20 8.93 19.05
N GLN A 172 -0.09 8.49 18.46
CA GLN A 172 0.28 8.71 17.07
C GLN A 172 -0.73 8.05 16.12
N THR A 173 -1.18 6.83 16.50
CA THR A 173 -2.17 6.08 15.73
C THR A 173 -3.52 6.82 15.67
N LEU A 174 -3.93 7.49 16.75
CA LEU A 174 -5.15 8.32 16.77
C LEU A 174 -5.11 9.47 15.75
N THR A 175 -3.94 10.11 15.57
CA THR A 175 -3.78 11.21 14.60
C THR A 175 -3.93 10.71 13.18
N VAL A 176 -3.20 9.64 12.83
CA VAL A 176 -3.22 9.03 11.49
C VAL A 176 -4.59 8.41 11.17
N TRP A 177 -5.26 7.82 12.17
CA TRP A 177 -6.64 7.32 12.05
C TRP A 177 -7.64 8.43 11.72
N ARG A 178 -7.59 9.58 12.40
CA ARG A 178 -8.46 10.74 12.13
C ARG A 178 -8.21 11.34 10.74
N GLN A 179 -6.98 11.31 10.24
CA GLN A 179 -6.69 11.72 8.86
C GLN A 179 -7.35 10.76 7.85
N ALA A 180 -7.37 9.45 8.12
CA ALA A 180 -8.09 8.50 7.28
C ALA A 180 -9.62 8.64 7.38
N ASP A 181 -10.16 9.01 8.55
CA ASP A 181 -11.58 9.36 8.72
C ASP A 181 -11.96 10.59 7.89
N LYS A 182 -11.12 11.65 7.88
CA LYS A 182 -11.31 12.87 7.06
C LYS A 182 -11.45 12.53 5.57
N HIS A 183 -10.66 11.57 5.08
CA HIS A 183 -10.68 11.12 3.70
C HIS A 183 -11.66 9.96 3.41
N ARG A 184 -12.41 9.48 4.42
CA ARG A 184 -13.34 8.34 4.31
C ARG A 184 -12.69 7.10 3.70
N ILE A 185 -11.55 6.68 4.22
CA ILE A 185 -10.81 5.52 3.70
C ILE A 185 -11.26 4.23 4.43
N PRO A 186 -11.81 3.22 3.73
CA PRO A 186 -12.02 1.87 4.26
C PRO A 186 -10.71 1.24 4.75
N ARG A 187 -10.74 0.62 5.92
CA ARG A 187 -9.55 0.11 6.63
C ARG A 187 -9.74 -1.32 7.09
N ILE A 188 -8.67 -2.09 7.03
CA ILE A 188 -8.50 -3.34 7.78
C ILE A 188 -7.41 -3.15 8.83
N CYS A 189 -7.57 -3.78 9.99
CA CYS A 189 -6.61 -3.75 11.10
C CYS A 189 -5.78 -5.04 11.11
N PHE A 190 -4.48 -4.92 11.34
CA PHE A 190 -3.56 -6.04 11.51
C PHE A 190 -2.83 -5.92 12.85
N LEU A 191 -3.12 -6.84 13.77
CA LEU A 191 -2.41 -6.98 15.04
C LEU A 191 -1.12 -7.76 14.81
N ASN A 192 -0.02 -7.04 14.68
CA ASN A 192 1.31 -7.56 14.41
C ASN A 192 2.06 -7.88 15.72
N LYS A 193 3.19 -8.58 15.60
CA LYS A 193 4.07 -8.99 16.72
C LYS A 193 3.39 -9.85 17.78
N MET A 194 2.47 -10.73 17.37
CA MET A 194 1.89 -11.77 18.22
C MET A 194 2.92 -12.73 18.86
N ASP A 195 4.19 -12.66 18.45
CA ASP A 195 5.31 -13.44 19.01
C ASP A 195 6.01 -12.82 20.24
N LYS A 196 5.71 -11.55 20.59
CA LYS A 196 6.20 -10.91 21.82
C LYS A 196 5.61 -11.54 23.08
N ASN A 197 6.33 -11.53 24.20
CA ASN A 197 5.82 -12.06 25.49
C ASN A 197 4.66 -11.21 26.03
N GLU A 198 4.68 -9.92 25.72
CA GLU A 198 3.74 -8.90 26.16
C GLU A 198 2.56 -8.73 25.19
N ALA A 199 2.46 -9.57 24.14
CA ALA A 199 1.38 -9.50 23.17
C ALA A 199 0.06 -10.00 23.78
N ASP A 200 -0.92 -9.11 23.92
CA ASP A 200 -2.26 -9.42 24.40
C ASP A 200 -3.29 -9.06 23.33
N PHE A 201 -3.84 -10.12 22.73
CA PHE A 201 -4.85 -10.03 21.67
C PHE A 201 -6.14 -9.35 22.15
N ALA A 202 -6.62 -9.71 23.36
CA ALA A 202 -7.87 -9.18 23.90
C ALA A 202 -7.73 -7.70 24.27
N TYR A 203 -6.60 -7.33 24.90
CA TYR A 203 -6.24 -5.93 25.16
C TYR A 203 -6.18 -5.11 23.87
N ALA A 204 -5.51 -5.61 22.83
CA ALA A 204 -5.38 -4.88 21.57
C ALA A 204 -6.74 -4.62 20.90
N ILE A 205 -7.66 -5.59 20.92
CA ILE A 205 -9.03 -5.45 20.41
C ILE A 205 -9.85 -4.42 21.21
N GLU A 206 -9.81 -4.48 22.55
CA GLU A 206 -10.54 -3.53 23.38
C GLU A 206 -9.92 -2.12 23.29
N SER A 207 -8.60 -2.02 23.11
CA SER A 207 -7.87 -0.77 22.84
C SER A 207 -8.32 -0.11 21.52
N ILE A 208 -8.52 -0.90 20.45
CA ILE A 208 -9.14 -0.47 19.19
C ILE A 208 -10.55 0.08 19.44
N LYS A 209 -11.40 -0.70 20.11
CA LYS A 209 -12.79 -0.35 20.39
C LYS A 209 -12.93 0.93 21.22
N GLN A 210 -12.18 1.05 22.32
CA GLN A 210 -12.25 2.19 23.23
C GLN A 210 -11.60 3.46 22.67
N LYS A 211 -10.38 3.37 22.12
CA LYS A 211 -9.61 4.56 21.72
C LYS A 211 -10.02 5.07 20.34
N LEU A 212 -10.27 4.19 19.37
CA LEU A 212 -10.69 4.56 18.01
C LEU A 212 -12.20 4.72 17.86
N LYS A 213 -12.99 4.27 18.84
CA LYS A 213 -14.48 4.35 18.86
C LYS A 213 -15.14 3.69 17.65
N THR A 214 -14.53 2.61 17.15
CA THR A 214 -15.04 1.80 16.03
C THR A 214 -15.41 0.39 16.52
N LYS A 215 -16.23 -0.33 15.74
CA LYS A 215 -16.54 -1.74 15.98
C LYS A 215 -15.48 -2.62 15.30
N PRO A 216 -14.66 -3.41 16.03
CA PRO A 216 -13.75 -4.38 15.43
C PRO A 216 -14.50 -5.67 15.04
N LEU A 217 -14.45 -6.04 13.76
CA LEU A 217 -14.95 -7.34 13.27
C LEU A 217 -13.81 -8.36 13.32
N LEU A 218 -13.87 -9.26 14.30
CA LEU A 218 -12.84 -10.27 14.50
C LEU A 218 -12.90 -11.32 13.39
N LEU A 219 -11.91 -11.36 12.48
CA LEU A 219 -11.88 -12.36 11.41
C LEU A 219 -11.01 -13.57 11.73
N GLN A 220 -10.11 -13.43 12.71
CA GLN A 220 -9.12 -14.46 13.04
C GLN A 220 -8.92 -14.58 14.55
N LEU A 221 -8.60 -15.78 15.02
CA LEU A 221 -8.06 -16.03 16.36
C LEU A 221 -6.60 -16.51 16.28
N PRO A 222 -5.72 -16.08 17.19
CA PRO A 222 -4.37 -16.62 17.28
C PRO A 222 -4.37 -18.05 17.84
N ILE A 223 -3.48 -18.90 17.34
CA ILE A 223 -3.22 -20.22 17.93
C ILE A 223 -1.90 -20.18 18.68
N GLY A 224 -1.99 -20.16 20.01
CA GLY A 224 -0.86 -19.99 20.92
C GLY A 224 -0.48 -18.52 21.14
N GLU A 225 0.23 -18.26 22.23
CA GLU A 225 0.62 -16.93 22.69
C GLU A 225 2.14 -16.75 22.63
N ALA A 226 2.59 -15.54 22.34
CA ALA A 226 4.01 -15.16 22.34
C ALA A 226 4.89 -16.17 21.57
N LYS A 227 5.92 -16.72 22.23
CA LYS A 227 6.83 -17.73 21.66
C LYS A 227 6.14 -19.03 21.22
N THR A 228 4.93 -19.30 21.70
CA THR A 228 4.13 -20.48 21.31
C THR A 228 3.19 -20.21 20.12
N PHE A 229 3.11 -18.96 19.64
CA PHE A 229 2.31 -18.56 18.49
C PHE A 229 2.71 -19.34 17.22
N LYS A 230 1.84 -20.28 16.81
CA LYS A 230 2.11 -21.26 15.74
C LYS A 230 1.18 -21.13 14.53
N GLY A 231 0.04 -20.45 14.68
CA GLY A 231 -0.98 -20.43 13.65
C GLY A 231 -2.12 -19.46 13.93
N LEU A 232 -3.12 -19.51 13.07
CA LEU A 232 -4.34 -18.70 13.10
C LEU A 232 -5.54 -19.60 12.83
N ILE A 233 -6.70 -19.26 13.36
CA ILE A 233 -7.99 -19.78 12.90
C ILE A 233 -8.67 -18.67 12.12
N ASP A 234 -9.03 -18.93 10.88
CA ASP A 234 -9.90 -18.05 10.10
C ASP A 234 -11.36 -18.34 10.48
N LEU A 235 -11.99 -17.39 11.17
CA LEU A 235 -13.38 -17.51 11.65
C LEU A 235 -14.38 -17.49 10.49
N VAL A 236 -14.00 -16.99 9.31
CA VAL A 236 -14.86 -16.86 8.13
C VAL A 236 -14.91 -18.16 7.33
N THR A 237 -13.76 -18.82 7.13
CA THR A 237 -13.68 -20.13 6.44
C THR A 237 -13.78 -21.34 7.38
N LYS A 238 -13.58 -21.15 8.70
CA LYS A 238 -13.49 -22.20 9.74
C LYS A 238 -12.27 -23.12 9.58
N GLU A 239 -11.23 -22.64 8.91
CA GLU A 239 -9.98 -23.36 8.70
C GLU A 239 -8.90 -22.86 9.66
N GLN A 240 -8.14 -23.80 10.24
CA GLN A 240 -6.91 -23.49 10.96
C GLN A 240 -5.75 -23.47 9.97
N ILE A 241 -4.85 -22.49 10.15
CA ILE A 241 -3.68 -22.24 9.34
C ILE A 241 -2.46 -22.33 10.25
N ILE A 242 -1.61 -23.34 10.07
CA ILE A 242 -0.47 -23.62 10.95
C ILE A 242 0.84 -23.57 10.15
N TRP A 243 1.74 -22.68 10.56
CA TRP A 243 3.10 -22.63 10.04
C TRP A 243 3.97 -23.59 10.84
N LYS A 244 4.45 -24.64 10.18
CA LYS A 244 5.37 -25.62 10.77
C LYS A 244 6.81 -25.23 10.41
N PRO A 245 7.74 -25.17 11.38
CA PRO A 245 9.14 -24.88 11.08
C PRO A 245 9.73 -26.02 10.25
N THR A 246 9.86 -25.78 8.95
CA THR A 246 10.20 -26.80 7.96
C THR A 246 11.61 -26.54 7.43
N SER A 247 12.61 -27.01 8.19
CA SER A 247 14.06 -26.81 7.99
C SER A 247 14.60 -25.40 8.32
N SER A 248 15.91 -25.18 8.09
CA SER A 248 16.71 -24.07 8.64
C SER A 248 16.40 -22.68 8.10
N SER A 249 15.54 -22.55 7.09
CA SER A 249 15.07 -21.28 6.54
C SER A 249 13.54 -21.28 6.47
N ASP A 250 12.89 -21.03 7.61
CA ASP A 250 11.43 -20.90 7.69
C ASP A 250 10.99 -19.52 7.15
N ASP A 251 10.83 -19.46 5.82
CA ASP A 251 10.35 -18.28 5.10
C ASP A 251 8.82 -18.11 5.16
N GLY A 252 8.11 -19.00 5.87
CA GLY A 252 6.65 -19.00 6.02
C GLY A 252 5.83 -19.32 4.77
N LYS A 253 6.44 -19.65 3.61
CA LYS A 253 5.69 -19.97 2.38
C LYS A 253 4.89 -21.27 2.46
N VAL A 254 5.33 -22.22 3.30
CA VAL A 254 4.70 -23.51 3.49
C VAL A 254 3.97 -23.53 4.83
N PHE A 255 2.65 -23.69 4.76
CA PHE A 255 1.79 -23.88 5.93
C PHE A 255 0.75 -24.96 5.64
N GLU A 256 0.19 -25.51 6.72
CA GLU A 256 -0.91 -26.46 6.65
C GLU A 256 -2.23 -25.71 6.84
N GLN A 257 -3.14 -25.83 5.86
CA GLN A 257 -4.51 -25.37 5.98
C GLN A 257 -5.44 -26.59 6.03
N LYS A 258 -6.18 -26.71 7.13
CA LYS A 258 -7.17 -27.78 7.33
C LYS A 258 -8.39 -27.25 8.09
N PRO A 259 -9.58 -27.88 7.98
CA PRO A 259 -10.69 -27.58 8.87
C PRO A 259 -10.30 -27.78 10.34
N LEU A 260 -10.87 -26.99 11.26
CA LEU A 260 -10.72 -27.24 12.69
C LEU A 260 -11.65 -28.38 13.13
N THR A 261 -11.11 -29.41 13.79
CA THR A 261 -11.88 -30.57 14.25
C THR A 261 -11.78 -30.77 15.76
N GLU A 262 -12.78 -31.42 16.36
CA GLU A 262 -12.82 -31.74 17.80
C GLU A 262 -11.61 -32.55 18.28
N THR A 263 -10.94 -33.26 17.37
CA THR A 263 -9.73 -34.06 17.64
C THR A 263 -8.44 -33.25 17.74
N ASP A 264 -8.43 -31.99 17.30
CA ASP A 264 -7.24 -31.14 17.36
C ASP A 264 -7.14 -30.41 18.70
N ASP A 265 -8.18 -29.64 19.04
CA ASP A 265 -8.32 -28.95 20.32
C ASP A 265 -9.82 -28.62 20.56
N PRO A 266 -10.50 -29.26 21.52
CA PRO A 266 -11.92 -29.06 21.75
C PRO A 266 -12.23 -27.72 22.46
N VAL A 267 -11.28 -27.12 23.18
CA VAL A 267 -11.46 -25.82 23.84
C VAL A 267 -11.41 -24.72 22.79
N LEU A 268 -10.36 -24.76 21.97
CA LEU A 268 -10.14 -23.79 20.90
C LEU A 268 -11.23 -23.87 19.81
N LEU A 269 -11.75 -25.06 19.51
CA LEU A 269 -12.91 -25.21 18.62
C LEU A 269 -14.17 -24.55 19.18
N LYS A 270 -14.42 -24.66 20.49
CA LYS A 270 -15.55 -23.98 21.13
C LYS A 270 -15.37 -22.47 21.05
N GLU A 271 -14.20 -21.96 21.43
CA GLU A 271 -13.86 -20.54 21.35
C GLU A 271 -14.03 -19.99 19.91
N ALA A 272 -13.58 -20.72 18.90
CA ALA A 272 -13.76 -20.35 17.50
C ALA A 272 -15.23 -20.34 17.05
N LYS A 273 -16.07 -21.26 17.56
CA LYS A 273 -17.51 -21.24 17.31
C LYS A 273 -18.19 -20.05 17.98
N ASP A 274 -17.90 -19.81 19.25
CA ASP A 274 -18.46 -18.71 20.02
C ASP A 274 -18.04 -17.35 19.38
N ALA A 275 -16.78 -17.19 18.98
CA ALA A 275 -16.28 -16.02 18.27
C ALA A 275 -16.87 -15.85 16.87
N ARG A 276 -17.08 -16.93 16.10
CA ARG A 276 -17.75 -16.86 14.79
C ARG A 276 -19.22 -16.45 14.94
N ASN A 277 -19.94 -16.96 15.94
CA ASN A 277 -21.33 -16.58 16.18
C ASN A 277 -21.41 -15.08 16.53
N ALA A 278 -20.54 -14.60 17.44
CA ALA A 278 -20.43 -13.18 17.75
C ALA A 278 -20.03 -12.30 16.55
N LEU A 279 -19.25 -12.82 15.59
CA LEU A 279 -18.98 -12.13 14.32
C LEU A 279 -20.24 -12.06 13.43
N ILE A 280 -20.99 -13.15 13.29
CA ILE A 280 -22.21 -13.20 12.47
C ILE A 280 -23.26 -12.24 13.02
N GLU A 281 -23.49 -12.24 14.34
CA GLU A 281 -24.38 -11.31 15.03
C GLU A 281 -23.97 -9.84 14.79
N GLN A 282 -22.69 -9.51 14.99
CA GLN A 282 -22.18 -8.14 14.77
C GLN A 282 -22.26 -7.68 13.30
N VAL A 283 -22.17 -8.59 12.33
CA VAL A 283 -22.32 -8.24 10.91
C VAL A 283 -23.81 -8.07 10.56
N ALA A 284 -24.71 -8.89 11.10
CA ALA A 284 -26.16 -8.73 10.94
C ALA A 284 -26.66 -7.40 11.54
N ASP A 285 -26.15 -6.98 12.70
CA ASP A 285 -26.40 -5.67 13.32
C ASP A 285 -26.00 -4.45 12.43
N LEU A 286 -25.25 -4.67 11.35
CA LEU A 286 -24.65 -3.63 10.52
C LEU A 286 -25.04 -3.71 9.04
N ASP A 287 -25.64 -4.80 8.59
CA ASP A 287 -25.94 -5.09 7.19
C ASP A 287 -27.33 -5.74 7.10
N ASP A 288 -28.33 -4.93 6.74
CA ASP A 288 -29.74 -5.32 6.79
C ASP A 288 -30.05 -6.50 5.83
N GLU A 289 -29.40 -6.53 4.66
CA GLU A 289 -29.50 -7.63 3.68
C GLU A 289 -28.96 -8.96 4.25
N PHE A 290 -27.87 -8.90 5.01
CA PHE A 290 -27.31 -10.06 5.70
C PHE A 290 -28.14 -10.47 6.93
N ALA A 291 -28.74 -9.51 7.65
CA ALA A 291 -29.66 -9.80 8.74
C ALA A 291 -30.88 -10.58 8.27
N GLU A 292 -31.51 -10.16 7.17
CA GLU A 292 -32.63 -10.89 6.54
C GLU A 292 -32.23 -12.32 6.15
N LEU A 293 -31.05 -12.49 5.54
CA LEU A 293 -30.51 -13.81 5.17
C LEU A 293 -30.30 -14.72 6.40
N VAL A 294 -29.69 -14.20 7.47
CA VAL A 294 -29.41 -14.97 8.69
C VAL A 294 -30.70 -15.34 9.41
N LEU A 295 -31.65 -14.41 9.55
CA LEU A 295 -32.93 -14.66 10.22
C LEU A 295 -33.84 -15.61 9.40
N GLY A 296 -33.78 -15.55 8.07
CA GLY A 296 -34.58 -16.38 7.18
C GLY A 296 -34.04 -17.80 6.99
N GLU A 297 -32.80 -17.95 6.51
CA GLU A 297 -32.26 -19.25 6.07
C GLU A 297 -31.41 -19.96 7.14
N PHE A 298 -30.84 -19.23 8.11
CA PHE A 298 -29.81 -19.75 9.03
C PHE A 298 -30.13 -19.59 10.53
N SER A 299 -31.34 -19.17 10.88
CA SER A 299 -31.72 -18.81 12.26
C SER A 299 -31.65 -19.96 13.26
N GLU A 300 -31.81 -21.21 12.80
CA GLU A 300 -31.63 -22.40 13.65
C GLU A 300 -30.16 -22.82 13.80
N ASN A 301 -29.29 -22.49 12.84
CA ASN A 301 -27.90 -22.98 12.85
C ASN A 301 -26.92 -22.14 12.00
N PHE A 302 -26.17 -21.26 12.66
CA PHE A 302 -25.09 -20.47 12.06
C PHE A 302 -23.91 -21.31 11.53
N ASP A 303 -23.75 -22.58 11.93
CA ASP A 303 -22.74 -23.46 11.36
C ASP A 303 -23.03 -23.84 9.90
N LEU A 304 -24.26 -23.67 9.41
CA LEU A 304 -24.60 -23.88 8.00
C LEU A 304 -24.31 -22.67 7.11
N LEU A 305 -24.06 -21.48 7.69
CA LEU A 305 -23.84 -20.24 6.94
C LEU A 305 -22.59 -20.34 6.04
N PRO A 306 -22.72 -20.18 4.70
CA PRO A 306 -21.60 -20.18 3.77
C PRO A 306 -20.61 -19.03 3.99
N ALA A 307 -19.32 -19.30 3.73
CA ALA A 307 -18.25 -18.31 3.93
C ALA A 307 -18.35 -17.12 2.95
N ASP A 308 -18.78 -17.35 1.71
CA ASP A 308 -18.94 -16.32 0.67
C ASP A 308 -20.02 -15.28 1.01
N LYS A 309 -21.11 -15.70 1.65
CA LYS A 309 -22.17 -14.80 2.14
C LYS A 309 -21.66 -13.90 3.24
N LEU A 310 -20.96 -14.47 4.23
CA LEU A 310 -20.34 -13.71 5.31
C LEU A 310 -19.25 -12.76 4.80
N GLN A 311 -18.41 -13.20 3.85
CA GLN A 311 -17.39 -12.37 3.20
C GLN A 311 -18.01 -11.16 2.48
N SER A 312 -19.13 -11.37 1.77
CA SER A 312 -19.83 -10.32 1.03
C SER A 312 -20.39 -9.25 1.97
N ALA A 313 -21.00 -9.66 3.09
CA ALA A 313 -21.49 -8.75 4.12
C ALA A 313 -20.35 -7.99 4.83
N ILE A 314 -19.27 -8.69 5.22
CA ILE A 314 -18.07 -8.04 5.80
C ILE A 314 -17.51 -7.00 4.83
N ARG A 315 -17.43 -7.29 3.52
CA ARG A 315 -17.01 -6.32 2.50
C ARG A 315 -17.92 -5.09 2.51
N ARG A 316 -19.24 -5.25 2.42
CA ARG A 316 -20.20 -4.11 2.43
C ARG A 316 -20.05 -3.25 3.68
N VAL A 317 -19.97 -3.87 4.86
CA VAL A 317 -19.76 -3.19 6.16
C VAL A 317 -18.42 -2.42 6.20
N THR A 318 -17.36 -3.00 5.64
CA THR A 318 -16.02 -2.39 5.55
C THR A 318 -16.01 -1.18 4.60
N LEU A 319 -16.61 -1.31 3.41
CA LEU A 319 -16.72 -0.22 2.44
C LEU A 319 -17.56 0.94 2.99
N ALA A 320 -18.66 0.62 3.69
CA ALA A 320 -19.49 1.59 4.39
C ALA A 320 -18.87 2.17 5.67
N GLN A 321 -17.68 1.70 6.09
CA GLN A 321 -16.95 2.15 7.29
C GLN A 321 -17.76 2.06 8.59
N LYS A 322 -18.77 1.16 8.65
CA LYS A 322 -19.58 0.91 9.85
C LYS A 322 -18.80 0.12 10.92
N ALA A 323 -17.85 -0.70 10.49
CA ALA A 323 -16.94 -1.49 11.32
C ALA A 323 -15.65 -1.80 10.55
N VAL A 324 -14.62 -2.30 11.24
CA VAL A 324 -13.29 -2.58 10.67
C VAL A 324 -12.89 -4.05 10.87
N PRO A 325 -12.57 -4.80 9.81
CA PRO A 325 -12.02 -6.15 9.92
C PRO A 325 -10.71 -6.16 10.69
N VAL A 326 -10.55 -7.11 11.63
CA VAL A 326 -9.30 -7.31 12.37
C VAL A 326 -8.72 -8.70 12.11
N LEU A 327 -7.45 -8.70 11.72
CA LEU A 327 -6.59 -9.85 11.49
C LEU A 327 -5.39 -9.79 12.46
N CYS A 328 -4.67 -10.90 12.63
CA CYS A 328 -3.48 -10.93 13.49
C CYS A 328 -2.35 -11.79 12.91
N GLY A 329 -1.13 -11.58 13.41
CA GLY A 329 0.04 -12.33 12.96
C GLY A 329 1.36 -11.82 13.51
N SER A 330 2.44 -12.30 12.92
CA SER A 330 3.79 -11.79 13.14
C SER A 330 4.52 -11.73 11.82
N ALA A 331 4.72 -10.52 11.30
CA ALA A 331 5.51 -10.30 10.10
C ALA A 331 6.97 -10.75 10.28
N LEU A 332 7.55 -10.51 11.47
CA LEU A 332 8.91 -10.93 11.81
C LEU A 332 9.06 -12.46 11.80
N LYS A 333 8.05 -13.21 12.26
CA LYS A 333 8.04 -14.68 12.26
C LYS A 333 7.37 -15.30 11.05
N ASN A 334 7.18 -14.54 9.96
CA ASN A 334 6.66 -15.03 8.68
C ASN A 334 5.23 -15.63 8.74
N LYS A 335 4.40 -15.23 9.71
CA LYS A 335 3.06 -15.80 9.98
C LYS A 335 1.95 -14.75 9.83
N GLY A 336 0.89 -15.08 9.08
CA GLY A 336 -0.33 -14.26 8.98
C GLY A 336 -0.33 -13.16 7.92
N VAL A 337 0.79 -12.86 7.27
CA VAL A 337 0.85 -11.82 6.21
C VAL A 337 0.17 -12.29 4.91
N GLN A 338 0.14 -13.59 4.62
CA GLN A 338 -0.53 -14.14 3.44
C GLN A 338 -2.06 -14.06 3.57
N PRO A 339 -2.69 -14.42 4.71
CA PRO A 339 -4.08 -14.08 4.99
C PRO A 339 -4.37 -12.57 5.00
N LEU A 340 -3.42 -11.72 5.38
CA LEU A 340 -3.57 -10.26 5.29
C LEU A 340 -3.64 -9.78 3.82
N LEU A 341 -2.80 -10.31 2.94
CA LEU A 341 -2.88 -10.05 1.49
C LEU A 341 -4.22 -10.54 0.88
N ASP A 342 -4.75 -11.65 1.39
CA ASP A 342 -6.09 -12.13 1.01
C ASP A 342 -7.18 -11.15 1.45
N ALA A 343 -7.14 -10.68 2.69
CA ALA A 343 -8.07 -9.69 3.23
C ALA A 343 -8.01 -8.35 2.48
N VAL A 344 -6.83 -7.91 2.03
CA VAL A 344 -6.68 -6.74 1.15
C VAL A 344 -7.49 -6.90 -0.13
N VAL A 345 -7.41 -8.05 -0.81
CA VAL A 345 -8.15 -8.28 -2.05
C VAL A 345 -9.65 -8.43 -1.79
N MET A 346 -10.03 -9.13 -0.71
CA MET A 346 -11.42 -9.47 -0.38
C MET A 346 -12.23 -8.31 0.20
N TYR A 347 -11.65 -7.44 1.03
CA TYR A 347 -12.42 -6.46 1.83
C TYR A 347 -12.14 -4.99 1.50
N LEU A 348 -10.96 -4.65 0.95
CA LEU A 348 -10.68 -3.27 0.55
C LEU A 348 -11.26 -2.96 -0.85
N PRO A 349 -11.61 -1.69 -1.13
CA PRO A 349 -12.21 -1.27 -2.39
C PRO A 349 -11.26 -1.35 -3.58
N ALA A 350 -11.87 -1.51 -4.75
CA ALA A 350 -11.32 -1.14 -6.03
C ALA A 350 -11.60 0.35 -6.33
N PRO A 351 -10.82 1.00 -7.22
CA PRO A 351 -10.99 2.41 -7.57
C PRO A 351 -12.37 2.78 -8.12
N ASP A 352 -13.08 1.84 -8.73
CA ASP A 352 -14.43 1.99 -9.30
C ASP A 352 -15.56 1.89 -8.26
N GLU A 353 -15.26 1.35 -7.06
CA GLU A 353 -16.19 1.38 -5.91
C GLU A 353 -16.06 2.69 -5.09
N CYS A 354 -15.02 3.49 -5.33
CA CYS A 354 -14.79 4.77 -4.66
C CYS A 354 -15.57 5.92 -5.34
N SER A 355 -16.49 6.55 -4.61
CA SER A 355 -17.24 7.72 -5.11
C SER A 355 -16.42 9.02 -4.97
N TYR A 356 -16.07 9.61 -6.11
CA TYR A 356 -15.36 10.90 -6.17
C TYR A 356 -16.23 11.98 -6.82
N ASP A 357 -16.68 12.97 -6.04
CA ASP A 357 -17.61 14.03 -6.50
C ASP A 357 -17.09 14.87 -7.69
N PHE A 358 -15.78 14.90 -7.93
CA PHE A 358 -15.18 15.62 -9.07
C PHE A 358 -15.18 14.81 -10.38
N LEU A 359 -15.28 13.47 -10.34
CA LEU A 359 -15.10 12.62 -11.52
C LEU A 359 -16.19 12.82 -12.57
N GLN A 360 -17.41 13.08 -12.13
CA GLN A 360 -18.56 13.41 -12.98
C GLN A 360 -18.32 14.59 -13.94
N TRP A 361 -17.37 15.47 -13.66
CA TRP A 361 -17.03 16.62 -14.54
C TRP A 361 -16.05 16.28 -15.65
N TYR A 362 -15.26 15.21 -15.45
CA TYR A 362 -14.21 14.78 -16.38
C TYR A 362 -14.65 13.64 -17.30
N LYS A 363 -15.66 12.83 -16.91
CA LYS A 363 -16.14 11.69 -17.73
C LYS A 363 -14.96 10.78 -18.11
N ASP A 364 -14.64 10.65 -19.40
CA ASP A 364 -13.52 9.86 -19.94
C ASP A 364 -12.23 10.68 -20.21
N ASP A 365 -12.25 12.01 -20.01
CA ASP A 365 -11.05 12.84 -20.13
C ASP A 365 -10.04 12.50 -19.02
N LEU A 366 -8.75 12.66 -19.34
CA LEU A 366 -7.69 12.50 -18.36
C LEU A 366 -7.90 13.45 -17.18
N CYS A 367 -7.97 12.89 -15.97
CA CYS A 367 -7.91 13.60 -14.70
C CYS A 367 -6.97 12.86 -13.76
N ALA A 368 -5.90 13.53 -13.31
CA ALA A 368 -4.87 12.95 -12.44
C ALA A 368 -4.36 13.94 -11.39
N LEU A 369 -4.00 13.43 -10.21
CA LEU A 369 -3.34 14.19 -9.13
C LEU A 369 -1.84 13.92 -9.14
N ALA A 370 -1.01 14.96 -9.27
CA ALA A 370 0.40 14.89 -8.91
C ALA A 370 0.51 14.85 -7.38
N PHE A 371 0.76 13.66 -6.80
CA PHE A 371 0.73 13.49 -5.35
C PHE A 371 2.10 13.40 -4.70
N LYS A 372 3.17 13.14 -5.47
CA LYS A 372 4.54 13.20 -4.99
C LYS A 372 5.45 13.64 -6.13
N VAL A 373 6.45 14.48 -5.82
CA VAL A 373 7.53 14.82 -6.74
C VAL A 373 8.85 14.41 -6.09
N LEU A 374 9.74 13.81 -6.88
CA LEU A 374 11.13 13.54 -6.53
C LEU A 374 12.05 14.13 -7.59
N HIS A 375 13.20 14.68 -7.19
CA HIS A 375 14.19 15.16 -8.15
C HIS A 375 15.31 14.13 -8.41
N ASP A 376 15.41 13.66 -9.66
CA ASP A 376 16.51 12.83 -10.13
C ASP A 376 17.54 13.66 -10.89
N LYS A 377 18.84 13.43 -10.62
CA LYS A 377 19.96 14.22 -11.18
C LYS A 377 20.09 14.14 -12.70
N GLN A 378 19.62 13.05 -13.33
CA GLN A 378 19.76 12.81 -14.77
C GLN A 378 18.44 13.02 -15.52
N ARG A 379 17.32 12.65 -14.91
CA ARG A 379 15.97 12.64 -15.50
C ARG A 379 15.18 13.92 -15.15
N GLY A 380 15.62 14.66 -14.15
CA GLY A 380 14.93 15.83 -13.61
C GLY A 380 13.76 15.43 -12.69
N PRO A 381 12.67 16.21 -12.64
CA PRO A 381 11.51 15.86 -11.81
C PRO A 381 10.82 14.57 -12.27
N LEU A 382 10.74 13.62 -11.35
CA LEU A 382 9.90 12.43 -11.39
C LEU A 382 8.59 12.78 -10.66
N VAL A 383 7.49 12.90 -11.40
CA VAL A 383 6.18 13.27 -10.85
C VAL A 383 5.30 12.03 -10.77
N PHE A 384 4.98 11.61 -9.54
CA PHE A 384 4.07 10.52 -9.25
C PHE A 384 2.62 11.03 -9.39
N ILE A 385 1.87 10.36 -10.25
CA ILE A 385 0.49 10.70 -10.58
C ILE A 385 -0.46 9.56 -10.23
N ARG A 386 -1.61 9.94 -9.65
CA ARG A 386 -2.79 9.08 -9.45
C ARG A 386 -3.76 9.38 -10.58
N ILE A 387 -4.06 8.40 -11.44
CA ILE A 387 -4.99 8.58 -12.55
C ILE A 387 -6.40 8.23 -12.05
N TYR A 388 -7.29 9.22 -11.95
CA TYR A 388 -8.68 9.01 -11.55
C TYR A 388 -9.61 8.78 -12.74
N SER A 389 -9.38 9.46 -13.87
CA SER A 389 -10.09 9.17 -15.13
C SER A 389 -9.18 9.25 -16.36
N GLY A 390 -9.66 8.68 -17.46
CA GLY A 390 -9.03 8.63 -18.77
C GLY A 390 -7.84 7.68 -18.83
N SER A 391 -6.90 7.99 -19.72
CA SER A 391 -5.65 7.26 -19.86
C SER A 391 -4.49 8.21 -20.15
N VAL A 392 -3.30 7.82 -19.68
CA VAL A 392 -2.03 8.50 -19.90
C VAL A 392 -1.19 7.70 -20.88
N LYS A 393 -0.54 8.39 -21.82
CA LYS A 393 0.44 7.83 -22.75
C LYS A 393 1.74 8.66 -22.72
N PRO A 394 2.92 8.06 -22.93
CA PRO A 394 4.15 8.81 -23.17
C PRO A 394 3.99 9.85 -24.29
N GLN A 395 4.84 10.88 -24.27
CA GLN A 395 4.86 11.99 -25.23
C GLN A 395 3.59 12.86 -25.30
N SER A 396 2.53 12.54 -24.55
CA SER A 396 1.29 13.33 -24.53
C SER A 396 1.50 14.70 -23.88
N VAL A 397 0.73 15.66 -24.39
CA VAL A 397 0.63 17.02 -23.86
C VAL A 397 -0.49 17.03 -22.84
N VAL A 398 -0.24 17.63 -21.68
CA VAL A 398 -1.18 17.76 -20.57
C VAL A 398 -1.23 19.20 -20.08
N TYR A 399 -2.29 19.53 -19.34
CA TYR A 399 -2.51 20.85 -18.80
C TYR A 399 -2.60 20.79 -17.27
N ASN A 400 -1.76 21.57 -16.59
CA ASN A 400 -1.79 21.73 -15.14
C ASN A 400 -2.74 22.89 -14.80
N ILE A 401 -3.84 22.58 -14.09
CA ILE A 401 -4.87 23.58 -13.77
C ILE A 401 -4.33 24.60 -12.75
N ASN A 402 -3.64 24.13 -11.71
CA ASN A 402 -3.10 24.94 -10.61
C ASN A 402 -2.10 26.00 -11.10
N LYS A 403 -1.28 25.65 -12.09
CA LYS A 403 -0.24 26.53 -12.68
C LYS A 403 -0.68 27.23 -13.97
N ASN A 404 -1.87 26.92 -14.51
CA ASN A 404 -2.39 27.44 -15.79
C ASN A 404 -1.38 27.28 -16.95
N CYS A 405 -0.66 26.15 -16.96
CA CYS A 405 0.41 25.87 -17.91
C CYS A 405 0.20 24.55 -18.66
N THR A 406 0.80 24.46 -19.84
CA THR A 406 0.77 23.26 -20.69
C THR A 406 2.14 22.61 -20.65
N GLU A 407 2.18 21.34 -20.27
CA GLU A 407 3.41 20.55 -20.11
C GLU A 407 3.37 19.32 -21.03
N ARG A 408 4.53 18.69 -21.26
CA ARG A 408 4.62 17.45 -22.05
C ARG A 408 5.35 16.38 -21.25
N MET A 409 4.69 15.24 -21.04
CA MET A 409 5.31 14.08 -20.43
C MET A 409 6.20 13.39 -21.45
N SER A 410 7.47 13.17 -21.16
CA SER A 410 8.40 12.48 -22.06
C SER A 410 8.27 10.96 -21.95
N ARG A 411 8.20 10.45 -20.72
CA ARG A 411 8.14 9.02 -20.38
C ARG A 411 7.07 8.75 -19.33
N LEU A 412 6.53 7.52 -19.36
CA LEU A 412 5.60 6.98 -18.38
C LEU A 412 6.23 5.71 -17.82
N ILE A 413 6.31 5.62 -16.49
CA ILE A 413 7.02 4.58 -15.75
C ILE A 413 6.06 4.00 -14.72
N LEU A 414 6.02 2.68 -14.58
CA LEU A 414 5.35 2.01 -13.46
C LEU A 414 6.30 1.96 -12.26
N PRO A 415 5.87 2.37 -11.04
CA PRO A 415 6.67 2.18 -9.83
C PRO A 415 6.74 0.70 -9.44
N PHE A 416 7.72 -0.02 -9.98
CA PHE A 416 8.02 -1.42 -9.66
C PHE A 416 9.30 -1.41 -8.79
N ALA A 417 9.13 -0.92 -7.55
CA ALA A 417 10.17 -0.56 -6.58
C ALA A 417 11.49 0.00 -7.16
N ASP A 418 12.58 -0.78 -7.11
CA ASP A 418 13.92 -0.44 -7.60
C ASP A 418 13.99 -0.39 -9.13
N GLN A 419 13.08 -1.06 -9.84
CA GLN A 419 13.06 -1.19 -11.29
C GLN A 419 12.03 -0.25 -11.92
N GLN A 420 12.51 0.84 -12.52
CA GLN A 420 11.66 1.77 -13.26
C GLN A 420 11.30 1.20 -14.64
N VAL A 421 10.19 0.46 -14.71
CA VAL A 421 9.67 -0.13 -15.96
C VAL A 421 8.91 0.92 -16.79
N GLU A 422 9.43 1.28 -17.97
CA GLU A 422 8.73 2.15 -18.91
C GLU A 422 7.51 1.45 -19.54
N ILE A 423 6.36 2.12 -19.59
CA ILE A 423 5.07 1.54 -20.03
C ILE A 423 4.41 2.37 -21.15
N PRO A 424 3.72 1.73 -22.13
CA PRO A 424 3.18 2.42 -23.30
C PRO A 424 1.89 3.21 -23.02
N SER A 425 1.14 2.82 -21.98
CA SER A 425 -0.08 3.50 -21.54
C SER A 425 -0.49 3.02 -20.16
N LEU A 426 -1.19 3.87 -19.41
CA LEU A 426 -1.82 3.50 -18.14
C LEU A 426 -3.21 4.13 -18.03
N THR A 427 -4.16 3.43 -17.41
CA THR A 427 -5.57 3.85 -17.30
C THR A 427 -5.91 4.32 -15.89
N ALA A 428 -7.10 4.92 -15.75
CA ALA A 428 -7.78 5.18 -14.48
C ALA A 428 -7.64 4.03 -13.47
N GLY A 429 -7.56 4.39 -12.18
CA GLY A 429 -7.40 3.46 -11.07
C GLY A 429 -5.96 3.01 -10.78
N ASN A 430 -4.97 3.43 -11.57
CA ASN A 430 -3.55 3.11 -11.35
C ASN A 430 -2.74 4.31 -10.84
N ILE A 431 -1.50 4.04 -10.44
CA ILE A 431 -0.46 5.01 -10.08
C ILE A 431 0.69 4.90 -11.09
N ALA A 432 1.24 6.04 -11.54
CA ALA A 432 2.35 6.12 -12.48
C ALA A 432 3.40 7.13 -12.01
N ILE A 433 4.64 6.97 -12.47
CA ILE A 433 5.68 8.00 -12.46
C ILE A 433 5.76 8.59 -13.87
N THR A 434 5.84 9.91 -13.96
CA THR A 434 6.02 10.64 -15.23
C THR A 434 7.30 11.47 -15.19
N VAL A 435 7.94 11.60 -16.35
CA VAL A 435 9.14 12.43 -16.53
C VAL A 435 8.79 13.58 -17.48
N GLY A 436 9.38 14.76 -17.27
CA GLY A 436 9.28 15.90 -18.18
C GLY A 436 8.28 16.99 -17.78
N LEU A 437 7.48 16.77 -16.73
CA LEU A 437 6.69 17.81 -16.08
C LEU A 437 7.63 18.68 -15.22
N LYS A 438 8.00 19.85 -15.73
CA LYS A 438 8.99 20.76 -15.13
C LYS A 438 8.39 21.64 -14.03
N GLN A 439 7.14 22.07 -14.21
CA GLN A 439 6.45 23.05 -13.37
C GLN A 439 5.45 22.44 -12.39
N SER A 440 4.94 21.23 -12.68
CA SER A 440 4.04 20.51 -11.78
C SER A 440 4.68 20.23 -10.41
N ALA A 441 3.97 20.60 -9.36
CA ALA A 441 4.33 20.41 -7.96
C ALA A 441 3.39 19.41 -7.27
N THR A 442 3.76 18.97 -6.08
CA THR A 442 2.89 18.10 -5.28
C THR A 442 1.58 18.82 -4.91
N GLY A 443 0.45 18.18 -5.20
CA GLY A 443 -0.91 18.70 -5.03
C GLY A 443 -1.56 19.25 -6.31
N ASP A 444 -0.84 19.31 -7.42
CA ASP A 444 -1.35 19.85 -8.69
C ASP A 444 -2.29 18.86 -9.42
N THR A 445 -3.35 19.42 -10.05
CA THR A 445 -4.30 18.69 -10.90
C THR A 445 -3.85 18.75 -12.36
N ILE A 446 -3.65 17.57 -12.96
CA ILE A 446 -3.21 17.38 -14.35
C ILE A 446 -4.39 16.83 -15.17
N VAL A 447 -4.68 17.45 -16.31
CA VAL A 447 -5.78 17.05 -17.20
C VAL A 447 -5.37 17.01 -18.69
N SER A 448 -6.23 16.43 -19.54
CA SER A 448 -5.96 16.25 -20.97
C SER A 448 -5.64 17.55 -21.71
N SER A 449 -6.34 18.64 -21.39
CA SER A 449 -6.23 19.91 -22.10
C SER A 449 -6.86 21.08 -21.35
N LYS A 450 -6.48 22.31 -21.71
CA LYS A 450 -7.15 23.53 -21.22
C LYS A 450 -8.64 23.57 -21.58
N SER A 451 -9.02 23.01 -22.74
CA SER A 451 -10.41 22.82 -23.14
C SER A 451 -11.18 21.88 -22.22
N SER A 452 -10.57 20.77 -21.78
CA SER A 452 -11.18 19.84 -20.83
C SER A 452 -11.37 20.50 -19.46
N ALA A 453 -10.35 21.22 -18.94
CA ALA A 453 -10.49 22.00 -17.70
C ALA A 453 -11.66 23.00 -17.76
N VAL A 454 -11.83 23.71 -18.89
CA VAL A 454 -12.94 24.65 -19.11
C VAL A 454 -14.29 23.92 -19.31
N ALA A 455 -14.29 22.72 -19.89
CA ALA A 455 -15.50 21.90 -20.03
C ALA A 455 -15.98 21.36 -18.68
N ALA A 456 -15.07 20.89 -17.82
CA ALA A 456 -15.35 20.57 -16.43
C ALA A 456 -15.88 21.80 -15.67
N ALA A 457 -15.24 22.96 -15.84
CA ALA A 457 -15.66 24.23 -15.21
C ALA A 457 -17.12 24.60 -15.52
N ARG A 458 -17.50 24.48 -16.79
CA ARG A 458 -18.87 24.75 -17.25
C ARG A 458 -19.88 23.71 -16.77
N GLN A 459 -19.45 22.48 -16.48
CA GLN A 459 -20.32 21.43 -15.93
C GLN A 459 -20.59 21.67 -14.44
N ALA A 460 -19.54 21.89 -13.63
CA ALA A 460 -19.71 22.20 -12.21
C ALA A 460 -20.57 23.46 -11.98
N GLY A 461 -20.28 24.56 -12.69
CA GLY A 461 -21.03 25.81 -12.59
C GLY A 461 -22.49 25.75 -13.09
N ARG A 462 -22.91 24.69 -13.79
CA ARG A 462 -24.32 24.45 -14.15
C ARG A 462 -25.10 23.74 -13.04
N ASN A 463 -24.43 22.93 -12.23
CA ASN A 463 -25.06 22.19 -11.13
C ASN A 463 -25.11 23.00 -9.83
N VAL A 464 -24.17 23.94 -9.62
CA VAL A 464 -24.21 24.88 -8.48
C VAL A 464 -25.20 26.03 -8.76
N GLY A 465 -26.48 25.77 -8.52
CA GLY A 465 -27.54 26.77 -8.70
C GLY A 465 -27.40 27.99 -7.79
N ARG A 466 -27.18 29.18 -8.39
CA ARG A 466 -27.39 30.54 -7.83
C ARG A 466 -27.28 30.69 -6.30
N LYS A 467 -26.08 30.54 -5.72
CA LYS A 467 -25.53 31.35 -4.59
C LYS A 467 -24.27 30.68 -4.03
N GLN A 468 -23.09 31.01 -4.57
CA GLN A 468 -21.82 30.96 -3.84
C GLN A 468 -20.75 31.79 -4.58
N SER A 469 -19.65 32.09 -3.90
CA SER A 469 -18.57 32.94 -4.39
C SER A 469 -17.79 32.28 -5.54
N ARG A 470 -17.21 33.09 -6.45
CA ARG A 470 -16.31 32.62 -7.54
C ARG A 470 -15.16 31.72 -7.06
N ASN A 471 -14.77 31.80 -5.78
CA ASN A 471 -13.75 30.92 -5.20
C ASN A 471 -14.21 29.46 -5.05
N SER A 472 -15.51 29.16 -4.88
CA SER A 472 -15.96 27.76 -4.79
C SER A 472 -16.10 27.09 -6.16
N GLU A 473 -16.38 27.85 -7.22
CA GLU A 473 -16.44 27.34 -8.59
C GLU A 473 -15.11 26.68 -9.00
N VAL A 474 -13.97 27.34 -8.73
CA VAL A 474 -12.63 26.80 -9.02
C VAL A 474 -12.27 25.63 -8.09
N ALA A 475 -12.64 25.73 -6.80
CA ALA A 475 -12.39 24.67 -5.82
C ALA A 475 -13.11 23.35 -6.15
N SER A 476 -14.28 23.42 -6.81
CA SER A 476 -15.05 22.23 -7.23
C SER A 476 -14.46 21.44 -8.42
N LEU A 477 -13.42 21.99 -9.07
CA LEU A 477 -12.83 21.47 -10.30
C LEU A 477 -11.42 20.93 -10.10
N LEU A 478 -10.67 21.60 -9.24
CA LEU A 478 -9.41 21.09 -8.74
C LEU A 478 -9.69 19.81 -7.95
N LEU A 479 -8.79 18.86 -8.07
CA LEU A 479 -8.67 17.82 -7.06
C LEU A 479 -8.27 18.57 -5.79
N ALA A 480 -9.24 18.78 -4.87
CA ALA A 480 -9.14 19.69 -3.72
C ALA A 480 -7.75 19.63 -3.08
N GLY A 481 -6.97 20.72 -3.24
CA GLY A 481 -5.53 20.73 -2.95
C GLY A 481 -5.20 20.26 -1.53
N VAL A 482 -3.95 19.84 -1.30
CA VAL A 482 -3.51 19.56 0.08
C VAL A 482 -3.75 20.82 0.90
N GLU A 483 -4.51 20.72 1.99
CA GLU A 483 -4.65 21.83 2.94
C GLU A 483 -3.29 22.00 3.61
N ILE A 484 -2.58 23.08 3.28
CA ILE A 484 -1.25 23.35 3.81
C ILE A 484 -1.42 24.16 5.10
N PRO A 485 -1.25 23.54 6.29
CA PRO A 485 -1.27 24.27 7.55
C PRO A 485 -0.13 25.28 7.63
N GLU A 486 -0.30 26.33 8.44
CA GLU A 486 0.76 27.32 8.63
C GLU A 486 2.02 26.71 9.30
N PRO A 487 3.22 27.18 8.94
CA PRO A 487 4.47 26.70 9.48
C PRO A 487 4.63 27.14 10.94
N VAL A 488 5.32 26.31 11.73
CA VAL A 488 5.56 26.54 13.16
C VAL A 488 7.05 26.62 13.52
N PHE A 489 7.93 26.25 12.58
CA PHE A 489 9.37 26.33 12.70
C PHE A 489 9.95 27.29 11.66
N PHE A 490 10.97 28.04 12.07
CA PHE A 490 11.59 29.12 11.32
C PHE A 490 13.11 29.05 11.50
N CYS A 491 13.87 29.11 10.41
CA CYS A 491 15.34 29.16 10.44
C CYS A 491 15.85 30.06 9.31
N THR A 492 17.07 30.59 9.46
CA THR A 492 17.77 31.26 8.36
C THR A 492 18.74 30.30 7.68
N ILE A 493 18.87 30.43 6.36
CA ILE A 493 19.88 29.74 5.55
C ILE A 493 20.68 30.78 4.77
N GLU A 494 22.00 30.59 4.78
CA GLU A 494 22.94 31.34 3.98
C GLU A 494 23.78 30.37 3.13
N PRO A 495 24.14 30.73 1.88
CA PRO A 495 25.13 29.97 1.14
C PRO A 495 26.52 30.21 1.76
N PRO A 496 27.43 29.21 1.80
CA PRO A 496 28.79 29.40 2.34
C PRO A 496 29.65 30.36 1.52
N SER A 497 29.20 30.74 0.32
CA SER A 497 29.84 31.72 -0.53
C SER A 497 28.85 32.23 -1.58
N LEU A 498 29.05 33.46 -2.05
CA LEU A 498 28.22 34.07 -3.11
C LEU A 498 28.23 33.24 -4.41
N THR A 499 29.30 32.50 -4.70
CA THR A 499 29.38 31.57 -5.84
C THR A 499 28.46 30.36 -5.72
N LYS A 500 27.91 30.09 -4.53
CA LYS A 500 26.94 29.02 -4.26
C LYS A 500 25.49 29.50 -4.15
N GLN A 501 25.22 30.79 -4.34
CA GLN A 501 23.87 31.35 -4.30
C GLN A 501 22.93 30.65 -5.31
N SER A 502 23.34 30.49 -6.57
CA SER A 502 22.52 29.83 -7.59
C SER A 502 22.26 28.35 -7.29
N ASP A 503 23.18 27.67 -6.63
CA ASP A 503 22.99 26.27 -6.22
C ASP A 503 21.95 26.16 -5.09
N LEU A 504 21.95 27.13 -4.16
CA LEU A 504 20.94 27.27 -3.10
C LEU A 504 19.56 27.60 -3.70
N ASP A 505 19.45 28.60 -4.58
CA ASP A 505 18.18 29.00 -5.20
C ASP A 505 17.52 27.84 -5.96
N ASN A 506 18.32 27.05 -6.69
CA ASN A 506 17.88 25.86 -7.40
C ASN A 506 17.42 24.75 -6.43
N ALA A 507 18.17 24.52 -5.34
CA ALA A 507 17.82 23.53 -4.32
C ALA A 507 16.50 23.89 -3.61
N LEU A 508 16.36 25.15 -3.17
CA LEU A 508 15.13 25.67 -2.55
C LEU A 508 13.93 25.52 -3.51
N THR A 509 14.09 25.90 -4.78
CA THR A 509 13.04 25.73 -5.81
C THR A 509 12.63 24.27 -5.99
N CYS A 510 13.59 23.33 -5.93
CA CYS A 510 13.28 21.91 -5.99
C CYS A 510 12.53 21.43 -4.74
N LEU A 511 12.99 21.81 -3.54
CA LEU A 511 12.38 21.42 -2.28
C LEU A 511 10.93 21.93 -2.14
N GLN A 512 10.67 23.18 -2.51
CA GLN A 512 9.29 23.74 -2.50
C GLN A 512 8.35 23.06 -3.51
N ARG A 513 8.89 22.40 -4.55
CA ARG A 513 8.10 21.61 -5.51
C ARG A 513 7.77 20.21 -4.97
N GLU A 514 8.69 19.61 -4.21
CA GLU A 514 8.47 18.32 -3.54
C GLU A 514 7.54 18.46 -2.32
N ASP A 515 7.74 19.49 -1.51
CA ASP A 515 6.98 19.81 -0.31
C ASP A 515 6.45 21.26 -0.35
N PRO A 516 5.16 21.46 -0.64
CA PRO A 516 4.56 22.79 -0.68
C PRO A 516 4.30 23.36 0.72
N SER A 517 4.48 22.59 1.80
CA SER A 517 4.46 23.12 3.18
C SER A 517 5.72 23.92 3.52
N LEU A 518 6.79 23.75 2.73
CA LEU A 518 7.99 24.54 2.79
C LEU A 518 7.79 25.92 2.14
N LYS A 519 7.73 26.97 2.95
CA LYS A 519 7.71 28.36 2.45
C LYS A 519 9.11 28.96 2.62
N VAL A 520 9.63 29.55 1.54
CA VAL A 520 10.85 30.38 1.56
C VAL A 520 10.43 31.84 1.49
N LYS A 521 11.04 32.68 2.31
CA LYS A 521 10.97 34.15 2.22
C LYS A 521 12.39 34.70 2.20
N ILE A 522 12.56 35.88 1.61
CA ILE A 522 13.77 36.69 1.78
C ILE A 522 13.40 37.77 2.80
N ASP A 523 14.21 37.88 3.84
CA ASP A 523 14.08 38.94 4.83
C ASP A 523 14.50 40.30 4.21
N PRO A 524 13.67 41.35 4.27
CA PRO A 524 13.94 42.59 3.56
C PRO A 524 15.05 43.44 4.18
N ASP A 525 15.35 43.25 5.47
CA ASP A 525 16.29 44.06 6.23
C ASP A 525 17.70 43.45 6.22
N THR A 526 17.79 42.12 6.28
CA THR A 526 19.05 41.35 6.30
C THR A 526 19.42 40.73 4.95
N GLY A 527 18.46 40.56 4.04
CA GLY A 527 18.65 39.84 2.77
C GLY A 527 18.78 38.31 2.91
N GLN A 528 18.65 37.76 4.13
CA GLN A 528 18.78 36.34 4.41
C GLN A 528 17.56 35.55 3.93
N PHE A 529 17.77 34.26 3.58
CA PHE A 529 16.65 33.36 3.30
C PHE A 529 16.07 32.84 4.62
N VAL A 530 14.84 33.22 4.92
CA VAL A 530 14.04 32.67 6.01
C VAL A 530 13.24 31.49 5.47
N LEU A 531 13.53 30.31 6.00
CA LEU A 531 12.80 29.09 5.74
C LEU A 531 11.74 28.86 6.82
N LEU A 532 10.52 28.59 6.38
CA LEU A 532 9.38 28.31 7.22
C LEU A 532 8.83 26.92 6.91
N THR A 533 8.73 26.07 7.92
CA THR A 533 8.20 24.71 7.80
C THR A 533 7.34 24.35 9.01
N ARG A 534 6.55 23.28 8.89
CA ARG A 534 5.81 22.69 10.02
C ARG A 534 6.55 21.51 10.66
N ILE A 535 7.62 21.05 10.03
CA ILE A 535 8.39 19.87 10.43
C ILE A 535 9.24 20.19 11.67
N SER A 536 9.36 19.24 12.60
CA SER A 536 10.19 19.37 13.81
C SER A 536 11.69 19.43 13.48
N PHE A 537 12.53 19.86 14.43
CA PHE A 537 13.99 19.88 14.25
C PHE A 537 14.58 18.52 13.85
N VAL A 538 14.04 17.41 14.39
CA VAL A 538 14.53 16.03 14.12
C VAL A 538 14.32 15.62 12.67
N ALA A 539 13.21 16.05 12.08
CA ALA A 539 12.90 15.83 10.67
C ALA A 539 13.43 16.96 9.77
N TRP A 540 13.84 18.10 10.34
CA TRP A 540 14.61 19.14 9.65
C TRP A 540 16.06 18.71 9.39
N GLU A 541 16.74 18.01 10.30
CA GLU A 541 18.06 17.41 10.03
C GLU A 541 18.05 16.53 8.77
N ASN A 542 16.98 15.74 8.59
CA ASN A 542 16.75 14.92 7.40
C ASN A 542 16.48 15.78 6.15
N PHE A 543 15.89 16.96 6.31
CA PHE A 543 15.67 17.95 5.25
C PHE A 543 17.00 18.60 4.81
N THR A 544 17.91 18.88 5.75
CA THR A 544 19.30 19.26 5.46
C THR A 544 20.01 18.16 4.65
N LEU A 545 19.77 16.88 4.95
CA LEU A 545 20.33 15.75 4.20
C LEU A 545 19.75 15.58 2.79
N LYS A 546 18.49 15.97 2.54
CA LYS A 546 17.97 16.13 1.15
C LYS A 546 18.74 17.20 0.37
N LEU A 547 19.10 18.30 1.03
CA LEU A 547 19.93 19.38 0.50
C LEU A 547 21.33 18.87 0.10
N PHE A 548 21.94 18.02 0.93
CA PHE A 548 23.23 17.39 0.65
C PHE A 548 23.18 16.36 -0.49
N MET A 549 22.12 15.55 -0.60
CA MET A 549 22.09 14.47 -1.61
C MET A 549 21.66 14.93 -3.02
N THR A 550 20.94 16.03 -3.19
CA THR A 550 20.35 16.42 -4.49
C THR A 550 21.32 17.01 -5.51
N GLY A 551 22.55 17.37 -5.16
CA GLY A 551 23.63 17.60 -6.15
C GLY A 551 24.65 18.70 -5.85
N SER A 552 24.42 19.49 -4.82
CA SER A 552 25.25 20.66 -4.50
C SER A 552 26.21 20.34 -3.36
N ASN A 553 27.52 20.20 -3.65
CA ASN A 553 28.58 20.13 -2.64
C ASN A 553 28.68 21.49 -1.91
N VAL A 554 27.81 21.69 -0.91
CA VAL A 554 27.61 22.96 -0.22
C VAL A 554 27.34 22.69 1.26
N ASN A 555 28.36 22.85 2.10
CA ASN A 555 28.17 22.96 3.55
C ASN A 555 27.50 24.31 3.82
N MET A 556 26.29 24.32 4.38
CA MET A 556 25.61 25.55 4.79
C MET A 556 25.63 25.67 6.31
N GLU A 557 25.76 26.89 6.82
CA GLU A 557 25.51 27.16 8.24
C GLU A 557 24.01 27.33 8.47
N LEU A 558 23.44 26.44 9.30
CA LEU A 558 22.09 26.62 9.83
C LEU A 558 22.19 27.46 11.10
N ARG A 559 21.47 28.57 11.17
CA ARG A 559 21.34 29.38 12.38
C ARG A 559 19.89 29.33 12.87
N PRO A 560 19.61 28.76 14.06
CA PRO A 560 18.33 28.94 14.72
C PRO A 560 18.05 30.42 14.91
N ILE A 561 16.84 30.89 14.60
CA ILE A 561 16.48 32.32 14.76
C ILE A 561 16.60 32.79 16.21
N TRP A 562 16.54 31.86 17.19
CA TRP A 562 16.81 32.14 18.60
C TRP A 562 18.23 32.64 18.89
N ASP A 563 19.24 32.29 18.06
CA ASP A 563 20.61 32.76 18.21
C ASP A 563 20.84 34.16 17.58
N LEU A 564 19.90 34.66 16.77
CA LEU A 564 19.88 36.04 16.27
C LEU A 564 19.31 37.05 17.28
N PHE A 565 18.71 36.57 18.38
CA PHE A 565 18.14 37.38 19.47
C PHE A 565 19.02 37.39 20.75
N ARG A 566 20.32 37.14 20.62
CA ARG A 566 21.31 37.19 21.71
C ARG A 566 22.42 38.22 21.47
#